data_AF-A0A833GMX3-F1
#
_entry.id   AF-A0A833GMX3-F1
#
_cell.length_a   1.000
_cell.length_b   1.000
_cell.length_c   1.000
_cell.angle_alpha   90.00
_cell.angle_beta   90.00
_cell.angle_gamma   90.00
#
_symmetry.space_group_name_H-M   'P 1'
#
loop_
_entity.id
_entity.type
_entity.pdbx_description
1 polymer ?
#
loop_
_entity_poly.entity_id
_entity_poly.type
_entity_poly.pdbx_seq_one_letter_code
_entity_poly.pdbx_strand_id
1 'polypeptide(L)'
;MPSLSLAALRYRDVFADDGGPIERVLTGDFNILGQPHKQANAFLRPELTAGKSTFAIYGQADGTGSAGSAAIACHMAISEALERWAFLAVHNRPEGRRYGFDVDRSSNGMAAFPGMF
;
A
#
# COMPACT_ATOMS: atom_id res chain seq x y z
N MET A 1 -35.00 2.49 -3.66
CA MET A 1 -34.44 1.18 -3.26
C MET A 1 -32.99 1.15 -3.68
N PRO A 2 -32.02 0.84 -2.81
CA PRO A 2 -30.65 0.65 -3.25
C PRO A 2 -30.60 -0.58 -4.16
N SER A 3 -30.06 -0.43 -5.37
CA SER A 3 -29.89 -1.53 -6.32
C SER A 3 -28.81 -2.48 -5.80
N LEU A 4 -29.13 -3.76 -5.65
CA LEU A 4 -28.15 -4.79 -5.33
C LEU A 4 -27.26 -5.03 -6.56
N SER A 5 -25.99 -4.62 -6.49
CA SER A 5 -25.00 -4.85 -7.55
C SER A 5 -24.14 -6.05 -7.22
N LEU A 6 -24.04 -7.01 -8.16
CA LEU A 6 -23.12 -8.15 -8.08
C LEU A 6 -21.77 -7.89 -8.77
N ALA A 7 -21.51 -6.65 -9.20
CA ALA A 7 -20.27 -6.28 -9.89
C ALA A 7 -19.03 -6.65 -9.08
N ALA A 8 -19.04 -6.40 -7.76
CA ALA A 8 -17.93 -6.74 -6.88
C ALA A 8 -17.60 -8.25 -6.90
N LEU A 9 -18.61 -9.13 -6.99
CA LEU A 9 -18.39 -10.57 -7.08
C LEU A 9 -17.89 -10.98 -8.46
N ARG A 10 -18.45 -10.39 -9.52
CA ARG A 10 -18.12 -10.71 -10.92
C ARG A 10 -16.71 -10.26 -11.31
N TYR A 11 -16.26 -9.12 -10.80
CA TYR A 11 -15.00 -8.49 -11.20
C TYR A 11 -13.90 -8.59 -10.14
N ARG A 12 -14.11 -9.36 -9.05
CA ARG A 12 -13.10 -9.50 -7.97
C ARG A 12 -11.75 -10.04 -8.47
N ASP A 13 -11.79 -10.84 -9.54
CA ASP A 13 -10.62 -11.55 -10.08
C ASP A 13 -10.21 -11.03 -11.48
N VAL A 14 -10.74 -9.89 -11.93
CA VAL A 14 -10.62 -9.44 -13.34
C VAL A 14 -9.18 -9.18 -13.81
N PHE A 15 -8.24 -9.06 -12.87
CA PHE A 15 -6.79 -8.93 -13.11
C PHE A 15 -5.98 -9.93 -12.27
N ALA A 16 -6.62 -10.98 -11.73
CA ALA A 16 -5.93 -11.93 -10.86
C ALA A 16 -4.81 -12.67 -11.62
N ASP A 17 -5.04 -12.99 -12.89
CA ASP A 17 -4.10 -13.74 -13.74
C ASP A 17 -2.96 -12.88 -14.31
N ASP A 18 -3.22 -11.58 -14.56
CA ASP A 18 -2.19 -10.61 -14.94
C ASP A 18 -1.24 -10.30 -13.77
N GLY A 19 -1.71 -10.58 -12.56
CA GLY A 19 -1.01 -10.34 -11.32
C GLY A 19 -0.92 -8.85 -10.95
N GLY A 20 -0.29 -8.60 -9.82
CA GLY A 20 -0.04 -7.25 -9.34
C GLY A 20 1.20 -7.20 -8.45
N PRO A 21 1.64 -5.99 -8.06
CA PRO A 21 2.78 -5.83 -7.17
C PRO A 21 2.52 -6.33 -5.74
N ILE A 22 1.25 -6.51 -5.36
CA ILE A 22 0.81 -7.00 -4.05
C ILE A 22 0.71 -8.52 -4.09
N GLU A 23 1.47 -9.21 -3.24
CA GLU A 23 1.37 -10.66 -3.04
C GLU A 23 0.11 -11.01 -2.24
N ARG A 24 -0.14 -10.27 -1.16
CA ARG A 24 -1.26 -10.51 -0.26
C ARG A 24 -1.55 -9.29 0.61
N VAL A 25 -2.78 -9.23 1.10
CA VAL A 25 -3.20 -8.29 2.14
C VAL A 25 -3.81 -9.08 3.29
N LEU A 26 -3.33 -8.83 4.52
CA LEU A 26 -3.94 -9.36 5.73
C LEU A 26 -4.81 -8.29 6.37
N THR A 27 -6.03 -8.65 6.75
CA THR A 27 -6.93 -7.76 7.49
C THR A 27 -7.24 -8.30 8.87
N GLY A 28 -7.39 -7.41 9.84
CA GLY A 28 -7.80 -7.75 11.19
C GLY A 28 -8.71 -6.70 11.80
N ASP A 29 -9.45 -7.10 12.84
CA ASP A 29 -10.19 -6.19 13.69
C ASP A 29 -9.26 -5.53 14.70
N PHE A 30 -9.46 -4.22 14.93
CA PHE A 30 -8.67 -3.46 15.88
C PHE A 30 -9.53 -2.35 16.50
N ASN A 31 -9.32 -2.06 17.79
CA ASN A 31 -10.03 -0.99 18.48
C ASN A 31 -9.11 0.20 18.75
N ILE A 32 -9.50 1.38 18.27
CA ILE A 32 -8.82 2.66 18.56
C ILE A 32 -9.72 3.46 19.50
N LEU A 33 -9.28 3.69 20.74
CA LEU A 33 -10.02 4.49 21.73
C LEU A 33 -11.49 4.02 21.90
N GLY A 34 -11.71 2.70 21.89
CA GLY A 34 -13.04 2.10 21.99
C GLY A 34 -13.87 2.12 20.70
N GLN A 35 -13.34 2.65 19.60
CA GLN A 35 -14.00 2.65 18.30
C GLN A 35 -13.51 1.48 17.43
N PRO A 36 -14.43 0.66 16.88
CA PRO A 36 -14.07 -0.45 16.02
C PRO A 36 -13.49 0.04 14.71
N HIS A 37 -12.34 -0.50 14.36
CA HIS A 37 -11.61 -0.23 13.12
C HIS A 37 -11.18 -1.56 12.48
N LYS A 38 -10.85 -1.47 11.20
CA LYS A 38 -10.17 -2.51 10.45
C LYS A 38 -8.72 -2.09 10.25
N GLN A 39 -7.80 -3.00 10.53
CA GLN A 39 -6.39 -2.90 10.18
C GLN A 39 -6.15 -3.72 8.92
N ALA A 40 -5.34 -3.20 8.00
CA ALA A 40 -4.84 -3.93 6.86
C ALA A 40 -3.31 -3.82 6.80
N ASN A 41 -2.66 -4.92 6.40
CA ASN A 41 -1.23 -5.00 6.18
C ASN A 41 -1.00 -5.58 4.77
N ALA A 42 -0.41 -4.79 3.88
CA ALA A 42 -0.09 -5.19 2.52
C ALA A 42 1.34 -5.71 2.43
N PHE A 43 1.53 -6.75 1.64
CA PHE A 43 2.81 -7.38 1.37
C PHE A 43 3.04 -7.35 -0.14
N LEU A 44 4.16 -6.78 -0.55
CA LEU A 44 4.60 -6.77 -1.94
C LEU A 44 5.15 -8.14 -2.30
N ARG A 45 5.18 -8.42 -3.60
CA ARG A 45 5.84 -9.62 -4.10
C ARG A 45 7.34 -9.61 -3.77
N PRO A 46 7.95 -10.77 -3.45
CA PRO A 46 9.34 -10.84 -3.01
C PRO A 46 10.36 -10.23 -3.99
N GLU A 47 10.08 -10.28 -5.30
CA GLU A 47 10.97 -9.74 -6.33
C GLU A 47 11.03 -8.20 -6.28
N LEU A 48 10.02 -7.56 -5.68
CA LEU A 48 9.93 -6.11 -5.50
C LEU A 48 10.57 -5.64 -4.17
N THR A 49 10.89 -6.57 -3.27
CA THR A 49 11.44 -6.26 -1.93
C THR A 49 12.90 -6.67 -1.76
N ALA A 50 13.63 -6.97 -2.84
CA ALA A 50 14.97 -7.57 -2.81
C ALA A 50 16.04 -6.75 -2.02
N GLY A 51 15.79 -5.48 -1.72
CA GLY A 51 16.66 -4.62 -0.90
C GLY A 51 16.20 -4.39 0.55
N LYS A 52 15.07 -4.98 0.96
CA LYS A 52 14.48 -4.76 2.29
C LYS A 52 15.14 -5.68 3.33
N SER A 53 15.48 -5.11 4.49
CA SER A 53 16.01 -5.88 5.62
C SER A 53 14.97 -6.88 6.15
N THR A 54 15.40 -8.12 6.38
CA THR A 54 14.58 -9.16 7.03
C THR A 54 14.51 -9.00 8.55
N PHE A 55 15.36 -8.16 9.14
CA PHE A 55 15.34 -7.86 10.57
C PHE A 55 14.32 -6.75 10.86
N ALA A 56 13.10 -7.12 11.26
CA ALA A 56 12.08 -6.18 11.69
C ALA A 56 11.43 -6.59 13.01
N ILE A 57 11.35 -5.64 13.94
CA ILE A 57 10.77 -5.83 15.28
C ILE A 57 9.24 -5.82 15.22
N TYR A 58 8.65 -5.01 14.32
CA TYR A 58 7.21 -4.78 14.24
C TYR A 58 6.53 -5.49 13.06
N GLY A 59 7.22 -6.46 12.47
CA GLY A 59 6.73 -7.21 11.31
C GLY A 59 7.21 -6.64 9.96
N GLN A 60 6.84 -7.35 8.90
CA GLN A 60 7.42 -7.18 7.56
C GLN A 60 6.44 -6.61 6.53
N ALA A 61 5.32 -6.03 6.96
CA ALA A 61 4.38 -5.38 6.05
C ALA A 61 5.07 -4.27 5.24
N ASP A 62 4.73 -4.16 3.96
CA ASP A 62 5.24 -3.12 3.07
C ASP A 62 4.39 -1.85 3.14
N GLY A 63 3.12 -1.99 3.51
CA GLY A 63 2.25 -0.88 3.87
C GLY A 63 1.18 -1.31 4.86
N THR A 64 0.64 -0.34 5.58
CA THR A 64 -0.33 -0.54 6.64
C THR A 64 -1.45 0.50 6.54
N GLY A 65 -2.66 0.12 6.90
CA GLY A 65 -3.79 1.03 6.87
C GLY A 65 -4.79 0.72 7.98
N SER A 66 -5.37 1.76 8.57
CA SER A 66 -6.39 1.65 9.60
C SER A 66 -7.57 2.54 9.24
N ALA A 67 -8.76 1.98 9.16
CA ALA A 67 -9.97 2.73 8.81
C ALA A 67 -11.23 2.08 9.39
N GLY A 68 -12.35 2.81 9.38
CA GLY A 68 -13.65 2.26 9.81
C GLY A 68 -14.18 1.12 8.92
N SER A 69 -13.63 0.94 7.71
CA SER A 69 -13.97 -0.17 6.82
C SER A 69 -12.72 -0.87 6.29
N ALA A 70 -12.84 -2.18 6.03
CA ALA A 70 -11.73 -2.99 5.54
C ALA A 70 -11.29 -2.54 4.14
N ALA A 71 -12.23 -2.14 3.29
CA ALA A 71 -11.92 -1.67 1.94
C ALA A 71 -11.02 -0.42 1.96
N ILE A 72 -11.32 0.56 2.82
CA ILE A 72 -10.50 1.77 2.95
C ILE A 72 -9.14 1.42 3.56
N ALA A 73 -9.11 0.60 4.62
CA ALA A 73 -7.86 0.16 5.23
C ALA A 73 -6.94 -0.55 4.22
N CYS A 74 -7.48 -1.46 3.40
CA CYS A 74 -6.74 -2.12 2.34
C CYS A 74 -6.21 -1.12 1.29
N HIS A 75 -7.03 -0.15 0.87
CA HIS A 75 -6.60 0.86 -0.09
C HIS A 75 -5.44 1.70 0.45
N MET A 76 -5.50 2.11 1.72
CA MET A 76 -4.41 2.82 2.40
C MET A 76 -3.14 1.96 2.46
N ALA A 77 -3.25 0.71 2.91
CA ALA A 77 -2.11 -0.19 3.04
C ALA A 77 -1.44 -0.48 1.69
N ILE A 78 -2.24 -0.68 0.63
CA ILE A 78 -1.73 -0.89 -0.74
C ILE A 78 -1.02 0.36 -1.25
N SER A 79 -1.62 1.54 -1.07
CA SER A 79 -1.02 2.80 -1.52
C SER A 79 0.32 3.05 -0.84
N GLU A 80 0.39 2.89 0.48
CA GLU A 80 1.65 3.03 1.23
C GLU A 80 2.70 2.00 0.77
N ALA A 81 2.32 0.75 0.50
CA ALA A 81 3.24 -0.26 0.00
C ALA A 81 3.86 0.13 -1.34
N LEU A 82 3.06 0.67 -2.26
CA LEU A 82 3.53 1.14 -3.57
C LEU A 82 4.43 2.37 -3.46
N GLU A 83 4.12 3.30 -2.56
CA GLU A 83 4.97 4.47 -2.29
C GLU A 83 6.34 4.06 -1.76
N ARG A 84 6.38 3.13 -0.79
CA ARG A 84 7.64 2.62 -0.23
C ARG A 84 8.45 1.83 -1.27
N TRP A 85 7.78 1.05 -2.11
CA TRP A 85 8.44 0.38 -3.23
C TRP A 85 9.07 1.37 -4.21
N ALA A 86 8.29 2.36 -4.67
CA ALA A 86 8.75 3.36 -5.63
C ALA A 86 9.95 4.15 -5.07
N PHE A 87 9.91 4.48 -3.77
CA PHE A 87 11.05 5.05 -3.07
C PHE A 87 12.28 4.11 -3.14
N LEU A 88 12.16 2.86 -2.71
CA LEU A 88 13.29 1.90 -2.71
C LEU A 88 13.85 1.65 -4.12
N ALA A 89 12.99 1.62 -5.14
CA ALA A 89 13.39 1.39 -6.52
C ALA A 89 14.21 2.55 -7.11
N VAL A 90 13.96 3.79 -6.66
CA VAL A 90 14.44 5.00 -7.34
C VAL A 90 15.39 5.85 -6.49
N HIS A 91 15.34 5.81 -5.15
CA HIS A 91 16.08 6.79 -4.32
C HIS A 91 17.61 6.74 -4.47
N ASN A 92 18.17 5.55 -4.77
CA ASN A 92 19.61 5.36 -5.00
C ASN A 92 20.00 5.42 -6.48
N ARG A 93 19.07 5.79 -7.35
CA ARG A 93 19.28 5.89 -8.79
C ARG A 93 19.43 7.35 -9.21
N PRO A 94 20.15 7.64 -10.31
CA PRO A 94 20.28 9.00 -10.83
C PRO A 94 18.93 9.70 -11.06
N GLU A 95 17.91 8.94 -11.41
CA GLU A 95 16.53 9.37 -11.62
C GLU A 95 15.87 9.89 -10.34
N GLY A 96 16.36 9.52 -9.14
CA GLY A 96 15.82 10.01 -7.87
C GLY A 96 15.88 11.53 -7.71
N ARG A 97 16.87 12.19 -8.31
CA ARG A 97 16.94 13.66 -8.38
C ARG A 97 15.77 14.27 -9.14
N ARG A 98 15.27 13.59 -10.17
CA ARG A 98 14.11 14.06 -10.95
C ARG A 98 12.85 14.14 -10.09
N TYR A 99 12.76 13.29 -9.07
CA TYR A 99 11.61 13.20 -8.18
C TYR A 99 11.84 13.87 -6.81
N GLY A 100 12.95 14.62 -6.65
CA GLY A 100 13.25 15.37 -5.43
C GLY A 100 13.71 14.52 -4.25
N PHE A 101 14.11 13.26 -4.45
CA PHE A 101 14.58 12.37 -3.37
C PHE A 101 15.94 12.76 -2.79
N ASP A 102 16.66 13.67 -3.43
CA ASP A 102 17.86 14.30 -2.87
C ASP A 102 17.54 15.48 -1.94
N VAL A 103 16.33 16.03 -2.01
CA VAL A 103 15.83 17.16 -1.19
C VAL A 103 15.02 16.66 0.00
N ASP A 104 14.08 15.73 -0.21
CA ASP A 104 13.33 15.04 0.84
C ASP A 104 13.42 13.53 0.65
N ARG A 105 14.02 12.85 1.63
CA ARG A 105 14.25 11.39 1.63
C ARG A 105 13.12 10.60 2.28
N SER A 106 12.01 11.25 2.65
CA SER A 106 10.89 10.59 3.30
C SER A 106 9.87 10.04 2.30
N SER A 107 9.29 8.88 2.60
CA SER A 107 8.15 8.34 1.84
C SER A 107 6.91 9.22 1.93
N ASN A 108 6.85 10.15 2.90
CA ASN A 108 5.75 11.10 3.04
C ASN A 108 5.65 12.07 1.85
N GLY A 109 6.77 12.31 1.14
CA GLY A 109 6.79 13.12 -0.08
C GLY A 109 6.18 12.42 -1.31
N MET A 110 5.92 11.11 -1.25
CA MET A 110 5.36 10.34 -2.37
C MET A 110 3.84 10.45 -2.49
N ALA A 111 3.14 10.70 -1.38
CA ALA A 111 1.72 11.03 -1.37
C ALA A 111 1.43 12.48 -1.83
N ALA A 112 2.48 13.31 -1.95
CA ALA A 112 2.38 14.72 -2.31
C ALA A 112 3.04 15.00 -3.66
N PHE A 113 2.65 14.29 -4.71
CA PHE A 113 2.70 14.92 -6.03
C PHE A 113 1.46 15.81 -6.13
N PRO A 114 1.59 17.16 -6.14
CA PRO A 114 0.46 18.00 -6.48
C PRO A 114 0.09 17.68 -7.93
N GLY A 115 -1.07 17.06 -8.12
CA GLY A 115 -1.73 17.09 -9.41
C GLY A 115 -1.95 18.56 -9.77
N MET A 116 -1.05 19.14 -10.58
CA MET A 116 -1.48 20.14 -11.53
C MET A 116 -2.06 19.38 -12.70
N PHE A 117 -3.31 18.93 -12.56
CA PHE A 117 -4.41 18.88 -13.53
C PHE A 117 -5.63 18.28 -12.83
#